data_AF-A0A7C2V614-F1
#
_entry.id   AF-A0A7C2V614-F1
#
_cell.length_a   1.000
_cell.length_b   1.000
_cell.length_c   1.000
_cell.angle_alpha   90.00
_cell.angle_beta   90.00
_cell.angle_gamma   90.00
#
_symmetry.space_group_name_H-M   'P 1'
#
loop_
_entity.id
_entity.type
_entity.pdbx_description
1 polymer ?
#
loop_
_entity_poly.entity_id
_entity_poly.type
_entity_poly.pdbx_seq_one_letter_code
_entity_poly.pdbx_strand_id
1 'polypeptide(L)'
;MGFLDVWVRATSFVSKNGLRGALVYVRNRSHYSMRFEVNGQSFTSNPGLSWFLVPVKPGDEVRVVFEDGESFSFRPSFSEARRFRVYIAPTVHMDYGYTDLQPRVEEVHRGNVDVAMRIASRGGKFVVEVTEQPFGRVMELLEYNKKGLIGVQAFPLNVLTGLCSHEELVRLFYGVRDLRMRGFRIEVAALNDIPTAVWALPSVLAQIGVR
;
A
#
# COMPACT_ATOMS: atom_id res chain seq x y z
N MET A 1 -32.58 -31.32 -21.78
CA MET A 1 -32.28 -29.89 -21.54
C MET A 1 -31.67 -29.85 -20.16
N GLY A 2 -30.35 -29.64 -20.05
CA GLY A 2 -29.61 -29.83 -18.79
C GLY A 2 -30.19 -28.99 -17.66
N PHE A 3 -30.22 -29.54 -16.45
CA PHE A 3 -30.72 -28.84 -15.25
C PHE A 3 -29.71 -27.83 -14.69
N LEU A 4 -28.52 -27.75 -15.30
CA LEU A 4 -27.37 -27.01 -14.80
C LEU A 4 -26.76 -26.14 -15.91
N ASP A 5 -26.51 -24.87 -15.62
CA ASP A 5 -25.61 -24.04 -16.42
C ASP A 5 -24.35 -23.76 -15.61
N VAL A 6 -23.18 -24.00 -16.20
CA VAL A 6 -21.89 -23.75 -15.56
C VAL A 6 -21.07 -22.76 -16.36
N TRP A 7 -20.46 -21.80 -15.67
CA TRP A 7 -19.44 -20.96 -16.26
C TRP A 7 -18.31 -20.71 -15.29
N VAL A 8 -17.10 -20.69 -15.84
CA VAL A 8 -15.89 -20.41 -15.07
C VAL A 8 -15.38 -19.03 -15.45
N ARG A 9 -14.96 -18.25 -14.45
CA ARG A 9 -14.31 -16.95 -14.65
C ARG A 9 -12.98 -16.95 -13.94
N ALA A 10 -11.95 -16.55 -14.67
CA ALA A 10 -10.65 -16.25 -14.10
C ALA A 10 -10.77 -15.08 -13.10
N THR A 11 -10.11 -15.19 -11.94
CA THR A 11 -10.06 -14.11 -10.95
C THR A 11 -8.62 -13.66 -10.67
N SER A 12 -8.48 -12.51 -10.02
CA SER A 12 -7.21 -12.03 -9.47
C SER A 12 -6.90 -12.58 -8.08
N PHE A 13 -7.79 -13.39 -7.49
CA PHE A 13 -7.57 -13.96 -6.17
C PHE A 13 -6.43 -14.97 -6.21
N VAL A 14 -5.57 -14.90 -5.20
CA VAL A 14 -4.45 -15.81 -4.99
C VAL A 14 -4.73 -16.54 -3.68
N SER A 15 -4.73 -17.87 -3.73
CA SER A 15 -4.87 -18.71 -2.54
C SER A 15 -3.64 -18.59 -1.64
N LYS A 16 -3.74 -19.04 -0.38
CA LYS A 16 -2.60 -19.09 0.56
C LYS A 16 -1.37 -19.82 -0.01
N ASN A 17 -1.60 -20.78 -0.91
CA ASN A 17 -0.54 -21.59 -1.53
C ASN A 17 0.02 -20.97 -2.82
N GLY A 18 -0.38 -19.73 -3.16
CA GLY A 18 0.12 -19.00 -4.32
C GLY A 18 -0.54 -19.36 -5.67
N LEU A 19 -1.55 -20.25 -5.66
CA LEU A 19 -2.32 -20.59 -6.86
C LEU A 19 -3.40 -19.54 -7.15
N ARG A 20 -3.70 -19.30 -8.43
CA ARG A 20 -4.82 -18.43 -8.82
C ARG A 20 -6.15 -19.09 -8.54
N GLY A 21 -7.15 -18.29 -8.22
CA GLY A 21 -8.53 -18.73 -8.09
C GLY A 21 -9.28 -18.61 -9.40
N ALA A 22 -10.04 -19.65 -9.76
CA ALA A 22 -11.13 -19.54 -10.72
C ALA A 22 -12.46 -19.53 -9.96
N LEU A 23 -13.38 -18.65 -10.35
CA LEU A 23 -14.74 -18.71 -9.84
C LEU A 23 -15.55 -19.64 -10.74
N VAL A 24 -16.07 -20.72 -10.18
CA VAL A 24 -17.03 -21.61 -10.83
C VAL A 24 -18.41 -21.16 -10.40
N TYR A 25 -19.20 -20.70 -11.35
CA TYR A 25 -20.61 -20.41 -11.14
C TYR A 25 -21.44 -21.58 -11.61
N VAL A 26 -22.41 -21.98 -10.79
CA VAL A 26 -23.34 -23.06 -11.09
C VAL A 26 -24.74 -22.51 -10.92
N ARG A 27 -25.50 -22.48 -12.01
CA ARG A 27 -26.93 -22.21 -11.98
C ARG A 27 -27.67 -23.55 -11.98
N ASN A 28 -28.16 -23.93 -10.82
CA ASN A 28 -29.01 -25.10 -10.65
C ASN A 28 -30.48 -24.70 -10.88
N ARG A 29 -31.08 -25.21 -11.96
CA ARG A 29 -32.49 -25.00 -12.32
C ARG A 29 -33.41 -26.09 -11.74
N SER A 30 -32.86 -27.08 -11.03
CA SER A 30 -33.62 -28.11 -10.32
C SER A 30 -34.21 -27.57 -9.00
N HIS A 31 -35.20 -28.29 -8.48
CA HIS A 31 -35.85 -27.99 -7.19
C HIS A 31 -35.10 -28.55 -5.97
N TYR A 32 -34.00 -29.28 -6.18
CA TYR A 32 -33.19 -29.90 -5.12
C TYR A 32 -31.70 -29.56 -5.27
N SER A 33 -30.95 -29.65 -4.18
CA SER A 33 -29.51 -29.45 -4.19
C SER A 33 -28.80 -30.59 -4.91
N MET A 34 -27.81 -30.26 -5.75
CA MET A 34 -27.03 -31.23 -6.51
C MET A 34 -25.57 -31.16 -6.07
N ARG A 35 -24.89 -32.31 -5.94
CA ARG A 35 -23.44 -32.30 -5.74
C ARG A 35 -22.70 -32.33 -7.07
N PHE A 36 -21.51 -31.78 -7.04
CA PHE A 36 -20.59 -31.80 -8.15
C PHE A 36 -19.16 -31.75 -7.64
N GLU A 37 -18.22 -32.21 -8.46
CA GLU A 37 -16.81 -32.19 -8.16
C GLU A 37 -16.08 -31.23 -9.08
N VAL A 38 -15.13 -30.46 -8.53
CA VAL A 38 -14.19 -29.65 -9.29
C VAL A 38 -12.77 -30.10 -8.96
N ASN A 39 -12.07 -30.64 -9.94
CA ASN A 39 -10.69 -31.12 -9.78
C ASN A 39 -10.50 -32.05 -8.55
N GLY A 40 -11.49 -32.91 -8.28
CA GLY A 40 -11.48 -33.86 -7.16
C GLY A 40 -11.94 -33.31 -5.80
N GLN A 41 -12.41 -32.06 -5.74
CA GLN A 41 -13.05 -31.49 -4.55
C GLN A 41 -14.56 -31.45 -4.74
N SER A 42 -15.32 -31.96 -3.77
CA SER A 42 -16.79 -32.01 -3.83
C SER A 42 -17.42 -30.71 -3.31
N PHE A 43 -18.45 -30.24 -4.01
CA PHE A 43 -19.23 -29.05 -3.73
C PHE A 43 -20.73 -29.37 -3.88
N THR A 44 -21.58 -28.55 -3.29
CA THR A 44 -23.04 -28.68 -3.39
C THR A 44 -23.64 -27.39 -3.90
N SER A 45 -24.37 -27.43 -5.02
CA SER A 45 -25.13 -26.30 -5.54
C SER A 45 -26.60 -26.41 -5.12
N ASN A 46 -27.07 -25.44 -4.35
CA ASN A 46 -28.50 -25.30 -4.05
C ASN A 46 -29.26 -24.79 -5.29
N PRO A 47 -30.60 -24.94 -5.34
CA PRO A 47 -31.43 -24.31 -6.36
C PRO A 47 -31.14 -22.82 -6.51
N GLY A 48 -31.01 -22.34 -7.74
CA GLY A 48 -30.60 -20.98 -8.07
C GLY A 48 -29.12 -20.86 -8.45
N LEU A 49 -28.54 -19.67 -8.24
CA LEU A 49 -27.15 -19.37 -8.60
C LEU A 49 -26.23 -19.54 -7.39
N SER A 50 -25.26 -20.45 -7.50
CA SER A 50 -24.17 -20.64 -6.54
C SER A 50 -22.83 -20.30 -7.18
N TRP A 51 -21.84 -19.93 -6.36
CA TRP A 51 -20.48 -19.68 -6.83
C TRP A 51 -19.45 -20.25 -5.87
N PHE A 52 -18.34 -20.73 -6.43
CA PHE A 52 -17.29 -21.45 -5.71
C PHE A 52 -15.93 -20.97 -6.19
N LEU A 53 -15.04 -20.59 -5.27
CA LEU A 53 -13.67 -20.22 -5.60
C LEU A 53 -12.78 -21.46 -5.51
N VAL A 54 -12.25 -21.91 -6.64
CA VAL A 54 -11.37 -23.09 -6.72
C VAL A 54 -9.95 -22.68 -7.08
N PRO A 55 -8.92 -23.20 -6.39
CA PRO A 55 -7.53 -22.96 -6.78
C PRO A 55 -7.20 -23.75 -8.05
N VAL A 56 -6.51 -23.11 -9.00
CA VAL A 56 -6.13 -23.70 -10.29
C VAL A 56 -4.66 -23.44 -10.56
N LYS A 57 -3.94 -24.45 -11.05
CA LYS A 57 -2.55 -24.25 -11.51
C LYS A 57 -2.54 -23.66 -12.92
N PRO A 58 -1.51 -22.89 -13.30
CA PRO A 58 -1.35 -22.43 -14.67
C PRO A 58 -1.37 -23.61 -15.65
N GLY A 59 -2.25 -23.55 -16.66
CA GLY A 59 -2.39 -24.61 -17.67
C GLY A 59 -3.27 -25.80 -17.27
N ASP A 60 -3.72 -25.90 -16.01
CA ASP A 60 -4.65 -26.94 -15.59
C ASP A 60 -6.03 -26.72 -16.20
N GLU A 61 -6.69 -27.83 -16.53
CA GLU A 61 -8.10 -27.85 -16.88
C GLU A 61 -8.94 -27.90 -15.59
N VAL A 62 -9.94 -27.03 -15.51
CA VAL A 62 -10.98 -27.08 -14.49
C VAL A 62 -12.07 -27.99 -15.01
N ARG A 63 -12.16 -29.20 -14.46
CA ARG A 63 -13.20 -30.16 -14.80
C ARG A 63 -14.25 -30.19 -13.70
N VAL A 64 -15.48 -29.90 -14.08
CA VAL A 64 -16.68 -29.95 -13.25
C VAL A 64 -17.43 -31.24 -13.62
N VAL A 65 -17.69 -32.12 -12.66
CA VAL A 65 -18.43 -33.39 -12.86
C VAL A 65 -19.63 -33.42 -11.93
N PHE A 66 -20.83 -33.64 -12.47
CA PHE A 66 -22.07 -33.68 -11.72
C PHE A 66 -22.48 -35.12 -11.34
N GLU A 67 -23.31 -35.27 -10.31
CA GLU A 67 -23.84 -36.58 -9.88
C GLU A 67 -24.65 -37.32 -10.97
N ASP A 68 -25.21 -36.60 -11.95
CA ASP A 68 -25.94 -37.16 -13.09
C ASP A 68 -25.01 -37.63 -14.25
N GLY A 69 -23.70 -37.45 -14.09
CA GLY A 69 -22.69 -37.81 -15.08
C GLY A 69 -22.40 -36.73 -16.12
N GLU A 70 -23.12 -35.60 -16.13
CA GLU A 70 -22.74 -34.46 -16.98
C GLU A 70 -21.39 -33.89 -16.53
N SER A 71 -20.56 -33.47 -17.48
CA SER A 71 -19.29 -32.83 -17.15
C SER A 71 -18.98 -31.64 -18.05
N PHE A 72 -18.39 -30.62 -17.46
CA PHE A 72 -17.98 -29.39 -18.13
C PHE A 72 -16.50 -29.15 -17.86
N SER A 73 -15.72 -28.95 -18.91
CA SER A 73 -14.30 -28.62 -18.80
C SER A 73 -14.04 -27.20 -19.26
N PHE A 74 -13.24 -26.47 -18.50
CA PHE A 74 -12.78 -25.13 -18.86
C PHE A 74 -11.28 -25.02 -18.60
N ARG A 75 -10.53 -24.52 -19.58
CA ARG A 75 -9.10 -24.22 -19.40
C ARG A 75 -8.90 -22.72 -19.17
N PRO A 76 -8.80 -22.26 -17.92
CA PRO A 76 -8.49 -20.87 -17.65
C PRO A 76 -7.06 -20.56 -18.13
N SER A 77 -6.92 -19.51 -18.94
CA SER A 77 -5.61 -18.96 -19.28
C SER A 77 -5.11 -18.09 -18.14
N PHE A 78 -4.38 -18.70 -17.20
CA PHE A 78 -3.73 -18.00 -16.09
C PHE A 78 -2.23 -17.86 -16.35
N SER A 79 -1.69 -16.65 -16.19
CA SER A 79 -0.26 -16.48 -15.89
C SER A 79 0.00 -16.82 -14.42
N GLU A 80 1.25 -17.10 -14.05
CA GLU A 80 1.61 -17.23 -12.63
C GLU A 80 1.22 -15.97 -11.83
N ALA A 81 0.93 -16.15 -10.54
CA ALA A 81 0.69 -15.03 -9.65
C ALA A 81 2.00 -14.24 -9.49
N ARG A 82 1.97 -12.94 -9.81
CA ARG A 82 3.15 -12.08 -9.60
C ARG A 82 3.40 -11.93 -8.11
N ARG A 83 4.66 -12.07 -7.71
CA ARG A 83 5.10 -11.76 -6.34
C ARG A 83 5.50 -10.30 -6.27
N PHE A 84 4.84 -9.53 -5.42
CA PHE A 84 5.17 -8.12 -5.17
C PHE A 84 6.04 -8.01 -3.92
N ARG A 85 7.07 -7.17 -3.97
CA ARG A 85 7.74 -6.69 -2.76
C ARG A 85 6.96 -5.48 -2.26
N VAL A 86 6.45 -5.57 -1.04
CA VAL A 86 5.74 -4.47 -0.38
C VAL A 86 6.67 -3.87 0.66
N TYR A 87 6.93 -2.57 0.54
CA TYR A 87 7.67 -1.79 1.53
C TYR A 87 6.67 -1.00 2.36
N ILE A 88 6.80 -1.07 3.69
CA ILE A 88 5.96 -0.32 4.62
C ILE A 88 6.83 0.77 5.24
N ALA A 89 6.42 2.02 5.10
CA ALA A 89 7.08 3.19 5.67
C ALA A 89 6.11 3.91 6.62
N PRO A 90 6.14 3.60 7.92
CA PRO A 90 5.26 4.26 8.90
C PRO A 90 5.59 5.75 9.00
N THR A 91 4.57 6.60 8.88
CA THR A 91 4.66 8.06 9.01
C THR A 91 3.35 8.60 9.59
N VAL A 92 3.35 9.84 10.04
CA VAL A 92 2.15 10.58 10.44
C VAL A 92 2.14 11.89 9.67
N HIS A 93 1.04 12.17 8.98
CA HIS A 93 0.86 13.41 8.24
C HIS A 93 0.77 14.61 9.19
N MET A 94 1.34 15.75 8.80
CA MET A 94 1.33 16.98 9.60
C MET A 94 0.63 18.13 8.89
N ASP A 95 -0.52 18.51 9.44
CA ASP A 95 -1.24 19.72 9.05
C ASP A 95 -1.09 20.81 10.13
N TYR A 96 -0.18 21.76 9.90
CA TYR A 96 0.10 22.81 10.87
C TYR A 96 -0.85 23.99 10.75
N GLY A 97 -1.91 23.97 11.58
CA GLY A 97 -2.91 25.05 11.63
C GLY A 97 -4.09 24.87 10.67
N TYR A 98 -4.41 23.63 10.28
CA TYR A 98 -5.58 23.34 9.43
C TYR A 98 -6.87 23.24 10.27
N THR A 99 -7.05 22.15 11.02
CA THR A 99 -8.28 21.89 11.80
C THR A 99 -8.14 22.13 13.30
N ASP A 100 -6.93 22.40 13.80
CA ASP A 100 -6.66 22.65 15.22
C ASP A 100 -5.65 23.80 15.38
N LEU A 101 -5.56 24.32 16.61
CA LEU A 101 -4.62 25.38 16.96
C LEU A 101 -3.18 24.86 16.87
N GLN A 102 -2.31 25.69 16.30
CA GLN A 102 -0.89 25.40 16.13
C GLN A 102 -0.21 24.85 17.40
N PRO A 103 -0.35 25.45 18.60
CA PRO A 103 0.27 24.90 19.82
C PRO A 103 -0.20 23.49 20.19
N ARG A 104 -1.45 23.14 19.85
CA ARG A 104 -1.99 21.79 20.09
C ARG A 104 -1.42 20.78 19.11
N VAL A 105 -1.27 21.18 17.84
CA VAL A 105 -0.55 20.38 16.83
C VAL A 105 0.90 20.15 17.26
N GLU A 106 1.56 21.18 17.82
CA GLU A 106 2.91 21.03 18.38
C GLU A 106 2.99 19.97 19.48
N GLU A 107 2.09 20.03 20.45
CA GLU A 107 2.02 19.06 21.55
C GLU A 107 1.85 17.62 21.03
N VAL A 108 0.92 17.42 20.09
CA VAL A 108 0.66 16.11 19.48
C VAL A 108 1.88 15.58 18.76
N HIS A 109 2.56 16.38 17.93
CA HIS A 109 3.72 15.89 17.19
C HIS A 109 4.97 15.70 18.07
N ARG A 110 5.14 16.48 19.14
CA ARG A 110 6.16 16.17 20.16
C ARG A 110 5.92 14.80 20.78
N GLY A 111 4.66 14.45 21.07
CA GLY A 111 4.28 13.10 21.52
C GLY A 111 4.52 12.03 20.45
N ASN A 112 4.22 12.31 19.17
CA ASN A 112 4.52 11.38 18.07
C ASN A 112 6.02 11.10 17.93
N VAL A 113 6.88 12.10 18.18
CA VAL A 113 8.33 11.92 18.21
C VAL A 113 8.76 10.96 19.34
N ASP A 114 8.16 11.06 20.52
CA ASP A 114 8.45 10.12 21.61
C ASP A 114 8.05 8.69 21.26
N VAL A 115 6.93 8.52 20.56
CA VAL A 115 6.48 7.21 20.04
C VAL A 115 7.43 6.70 18.96
N ALA A 116 7.84 7.55 18.02
CA ALA A 116 8.79 7.19 16.96
C ALA A 116 10.13 6.72 17.53
N MET A 117 10.68 7.43 18.53
CA MET A 117 11.90 7.02 19.22
C MET A 117 11.74 5.70 19.98
N ARG A 118 10.56 5.45 20.58
CA ARG A 118 10.26 4.16 21.24
C ARG A 118 10.15 3.00 20.25
N ILE A 119 9.61 3.24 19.06
CA ILE A 119 9.57 2.26 17.97
C ILE A 119 11.00 1.97 17.51
N ALA A 120 11.79 3.02 17.28
CA ALA A 120 13.17 2.93 16.81
C ALA A 120 14.10 2.23 17.82
N SER A 121 13.94 2.47 19.13
CA SER A 121 14.73 1.78 20.16
C SER A 121 14.50 0.26 20.20
N ARG A 122 13.39 -0.21 19.63
CA ARG A 122 13.06 -1.63 19.45
C ARG A 122 13.41 -2.16 18.05
N GLY A 123 14.11 -1.39 17.24
CA GLY A 123 14.52 -1.75 15.87
C GLY A 123 13.45 -1.50 14.80
N GLY A 124 12.30 -0.90 15.16
CA GLY A 124 11.30 -0.49 14.20
C GLY A 124 11.75 0.74 13.39
N LYS A 125 11.09 0.99 12.26
CA LYS A 125 11.36 2.15 11.41
C LYS A 125 10.20 3.13 11.43
N PHE A 126 10.51 4.42 11.37
CA PHE A 126 9.54 5.50 11.27
C PHE A 126 10.07 6.61 10.36
N VAL A 127 9.19 7.35 9.70
CA VAL A 127 9.52 8.49 8.86
C VAL A 127 8.88 9.73 9.45
N VAL A 128 9.70 10.74 9.70
CA VAL A 128 9.28 12.10 9.99
C VAL A 128 9.02 12.77 8.64
N GLU A 129 7.77 13.18 8.42
CA GLU A 129 7.27 13.65 7.12
C GLU A 129 7.86 15.01 6.72
N VAL A 130 8.10 15.88 7.70
CA VAL A 130 8.63 17.23 7.46
C VAL A 130 9.62 17.62 8.56
N THR A 131 10.64 18.42 8.25
CA THR A 131 11.75 18.67 9.20
C THR A 131 11.33 19.41 10.45
N GLU A 132 10.25 20.20 10.41
CA GLU A 132 9.74 20.95 11.57
C GLU A 132 8.80 20.13 12.46
N GLN A 133 8.38 18.93 12.02
CA GLN A 133 7.48 18.07 12.78
C GLN A 133 7.95 17.75 14.21
N PRO A 134 9.26 17.64 14.51
CA PRO A 134 9.74 17.46 15.87
C PRO A 134 9.69 18.69 16.77
N PHE A 135 9.34 19.87 16.25
CA PHE A 135 9.20 21.13 16.99
C PHE A 135 10.35 21.42 17.98
N GLY A 136 11.54 21.65 17.42
CA GLY A 136 12.77 21.95 18.18
C GLY A 136 13.55 20.72 18.66
N ARG A 137 12.97 19.52 18.57
CA ARG A 137 13.59 18.27 19.04
C ARG A 137 14.28 17.46 17.95
N VAL A 138 14.46 18.02 16.75
CA VAL A 138 14.99 17.29 15.59
C VAL A 138 16.35 16.63 15.87
N MET A 139 17.22 17.29 16.65
CA MET A 139 18.54 16.75 17.01
C MET A 139 18.50 15.47 17.83
N GLU A 140 17.42 15.20 18.58
CA GLU A 140 17.23 13.94 19.31
C GLU A 140 17.14 12.74 18.36
N LEU A 141 16.80 12.98 17.09
CA LEU A 141 16.62 11.96 16.07
C LEU A 141 17.92 11.60 15.32
N LEU A 142 19.00 12.38 15.52
CA LEU A 142 20.23 12.26 14.71
C LEU A 142 20.80 10.84 14.72
N GLU A 143 20.94 10.23 15.89
CA GLU A 143 21.53 8.89 16.01
C GLU A 143 20.62 7.80 15.43
N TYR A 144 19.30 7.94 15.56
CA TYR A 144 18.34 7.05 14.92
C TYR A 144 18.35 7.19 13.39
N ASN A 145 18.53 8.42 12.89
CA ASN A 145 18.64 8.71 11.47
C ASN A 145 19.92 8.12 10.86
N LYS A 146 21.07 8.29 11.52
CA LYS A 146 22.33 7.66 11.09
C LYS A 146 22.22 6.13 11.03
N LYS A 147 21.47 5.52 11.96
CA LYS A 147 21.18 4.07 12.00
C LYS A 147 20.13 3.63 10.97
N GLY A 148 19.50 4.56 10.25
CA GLY A 148 18.45 4.26 9.27
C GLY A 148 17.14 3.76 9.90
N LEU A 149 16.90 4.10 11.17
CA LEU A 149 15.69 3.76 11.91
C LEU A 149 14.64 4.88 11.81
N ILE A 150 15.08 6.15 11.84
CA ILE A 150 14.20 7.29 11.64
C ILE A 150 14.60 8.06 10.39
N GLY A 151 13.77 7.99 9.34
CA GLY A 151 13.92 8.84 8.16
C GLY A 151 13.41 10.25 8.46
N VAL A 152 14.06 11.27 7.90
CA VAL A 152 13.59 12.66 7.93
C VAL A 152 13.52 13.13 6.49
N GLN A 153 12.36 13.61 6.06
CA GLN A 153 12.15 14.11 4.71
C GLN A 153 12.50 15.59 4.59
N ALA A 154 12.75 16.04 3.36
CA ALA A 154 13.41 17.33 3.10
C ALA A 154 12.51 18.57 3.25
N PHE A 155 11.20 18.43 3.13
CA PHE A 155 10.31 19.60 3.25
C PHE A 155 10.25 20.08 4.70
N PRO A 156 10.26 21.39 4.97
CA PRO A 156 10.11 21.90 6.32
C PRO A 156 8.69 21.74 6.87
N LEU A 157 7.69 21.90 6.00
CA LEU A 157 6.26 21.70 6.23
C LEU A 157 5.62 21.24 4.92
N ASN A 158 4.33 20.89 4.94
CA ASN A 158 3.54 20.63 3.73
C ASN A 158 3.22 21.96 3.00
N VAL A 159 4.25 22.54 2.37
CA VAL A 159 4.21 23.87 1.77
C VAL A 159 3.44 23.87 0.45
N LEU A 160 2.54 24.84 0.28
CA LEU A 160 1.85 25.12 -0.97
C LEU A 160 2.82 25.70 -2.02
N THR A 161 3.60 24.83 -2.68
CA THR A 161 4.70 25.26 -3.56
C THR A 161 4.27 26.19 -4.69
N GLY A 162 3.00 26.16 -5.12
CA GLY A 162 2.43 27.07 -6.12
C GLY A 162 2.33 28.53 -5.69
N LEU A 163 2.42 28.80 -4.37
CA LEU A 163 2.41 30.15 -3.81
C LEU A 163 3.82 30.69 -3.55
N CYS A 164 4.85 29.85 -3.66
CA CYS A 164 6.23 30.27 -3.48
C CYS A 164 6.74 31.00 -4.72
N SER A 165 7.43 32.12 -4.51
CA SER A 165 8.39 32.63 -5.47
C SER A 165 9.55 31.65 -5.66
N HIS A 166 10.34 31.85 -6.71
CA HIS A 166 11.50 31.00 -6.98
C HIS A 166 12.52 30.99 -5.83
N GLU A 167 12.78 32.15 -5.23
CA GLU A 167 13.72 32.28 -4.12
C GLU A 167 13.19 31.63 -2.84
N GLU A 168 11.89 31.77 -2.54
CA GLU A 168 11.27 31.09 -1.41
C GLU A 168 11.38 29.58 -1.55
N LEU A 169 11.13 29.03 -2.74
CA LEU A 169 11.25 27.60 -3.01
C LEU A 169 12.66 27.07 -2.75
N VAL A 170 13.70 27.82 -3.12
CA VAL A 170 15.10 27.46 -2.83
C VAL A 170 15.38 27.53 -1.33
N ARG A 171 14.91 28.58 -0.65
CA ARG A 171 15.15 28.79 0.78
C ARG A 171 14.47 27.78 1.69
N LEU A 172 13.37 27.15 1.26
CA LEU A 172 12.70 26.08 2.01
C LEU A 172 13.69 24.99 2.48
N PHE A 173 14.75 24.75 1.71
CA PHE A 173 15.68 23.66 1.96
C PHE A 173 16.99 24.08 2.65
N TYR A 174 17.12 25.33 3.11
CA TYR A 174 18.28 25.75 3.90
C TYR A 174 18.38 24.95 5.21
N GLY A 175 17.26 24.62 5.84
CA GLY A 175 17.23 23.74 7.01
C GLY A 175 17.82 22.35 6.72
N VAL A 176 17.57 21.79 5.53
CA VAL A 176 18.14 20.49 5.12
C VAL A 176 19.65 20.57 5.00
N ARG A 177 20.19 21.64 4.40
CA ARG A 177 21.64 21.87 4.35
C ARG A 177 22.22 21.89 5.77
N ASP A 178 21.59 22.62 6.68
CA ASP A 178 22.08 22.78 8.06
C ASP A 178 22.01 21.48 8.86
N LEU A 179 20.94 20.70 8.71
CA LEU A 179 20.82 19.38 9.33
C LEU A 179 21.85 18.39 8.77
N ARG A 180 22.10 18.40 7.46
CA ARG A 180 23.14 17.57 6.84
C ARG A 180 24.55 17.92 7.35
N MET A 181 24.86 19.21 7.54
CA MET A 181 26.12 19.64 8.17
C MET A 181 26.27 19.10 9.60
N ARG A 182 25.16 18.84 10.30
CA ARG A 182 25.11 18.22 11.63
C ARG A 182 25.13 16.68 11.58
N GLY A 183 25.16 16.08 10.39
CA GLY A 183 25.31 14.64 10.18
C GLY A 183 24.02 13.88 9.85
N PHE A 184 22.91 14.56 9.59
CA PHE A 184 21.69 13.91 9.10
C PHE A 184 21.84 13.37 7.68
N ARG A 185 21.20 12.24 7.40
CA ARG A 185 20.95 11.68 6.07
C ARG A 185 19.50 11.96 5.67
N ILE A 186 19.32 13.00 4.87
CA ILE A 186 18.02 13.44 4.33
C ILE A 186 18.13 13.31 2.81
N GLU A 187 17.55 12.27 2.23
CA GLU A 187 17.73 11.94 0.79
C GLU A 187 16.42 11.97 0.01
N VAL A 188 15.30 12.06 0.72
CA VAL A 188 13.94 11.94 0.16
C VAL A 188 13.15 13.18 0.55
N ALA A 189 12.32 13.66 -0.37
CA ALA A 189 11.25 14.61 -0.10
C ALA A 189 9.93 13.89 -0.40
N ALA A 190 8.95 13.96 0.50
CA ALA A 190 7.57 13.66 0.14
C ALA A 190 6.78 14.95 0.11
N LEU A 191 5.87 15.00 -0.84
CA LEU A 191 4.93 16.08 -1.01
C LEU A 191 3.58 15.43 -1.23
N ASN A 192 2.79 15.39 -0.18
CA ASN A 192 1.47 14.78 -0.12
C ASN A 192 0.47 15.81 0.38
N ASP A 193 -0.78 15.60 0.00
CA ASP A 193 -1.93 16.41 0.41
C ASP A 193 -1.78 17.93 0.21
N ILE A 194 -1.07 18.32 -0.86
CA ILE A 194 -1.07 19.69 -1.36
C ILE A 194 -1.67 19.76 -2.77
N PRO A 195 -2.40 20.83 -3.13
CA PRO A 195 -3.10 20.92 -4.41
C PRO A 195 -2.17 21.15 -5.61
N THR A 196 -0.88 21.45 -5.42
CA THR A 196 0.03 21.79 -6.53
C THR A 196 1.50 21.54 -6.20
N ALA A 197 2.23 20.91 -7.12
CA ALA A 197 3.68 20.86 -7.15
C ALA A 197 4.21 21.67 -8.35
N VAL A 198 5.02 22.71 -8.12
CA VAL A 198 5.58 23.53 -9.20
C VAL A 198 6.63 22.79 -10.01
N TRP A 199 6.69 23.06 -11.32
CA TRP A 199 7.61 22.40 -12.25
C TRP A 199 9.10 22.53 -11.88
N ALA A 200 9.49 23.62 -11.23
CA ALA A 200 10.88 23.84 -10.81
C ALA A 200 11.32 22.95 -9.64
N LEU A 201 10.37 22.37 -8.89
CA LEU A 201 10.64 21.66 -7.64
C LEU A 201 11.64 20.49 -7.80
N PRO A 202 11.52 19.59 -8.80
CA PRO A 202 12.50 18.51 -8.98
C PRO A 202 13.92 19.03 -9.23
N SER A 203 14.08 20.17 -9.91
CA SER A 203 15.39 20.79 -10.13
C SER A 203 15.98 21.32 -8.83
N VAL A 204 15.17 21.97 -7.99
CA VAL A 204 15.61 22.45 -6.66
C VAL A 204 15.99 21.28 -5.75
N LEU A 205 15.18 20.23 -5.69
CA LEU A 205 15.46 19.01 -4.92
C LEU A 205 16.75 18.31 -5.39
N ALA A 206 16.97 18.20 -6.70
CA ALA A 206 18.18 17.61 -7.24
C ALA A 206 19.44 18.41 -6.87
N GLN A 207 19.37 19.75 -6.85
CA GLN A 207 20.50 20.63 -6.48
C GLN A 207 20.90 20.47 -4.99
N ILE A 208 19.94 20.17 -4.13
CA ILE A 208 20.23 19.83 -2.73
C ILE A 208 20.51 18.33 -2.56
N GLY A 209 20.65 17.54 -3.62
CA GLY A 209 20.97 16.11 -3.56
C GLY A 209 19.85 15.24 -2.98
N VAL A 210 18.59 15.64 -3.12
CA VAL A 210 17.42 14.76 -2.97
C VAL A 210 17.14 14.10 -4.33
N ARG A 211 16.83 12.80 -4.34
CA ARG A 211 16.66 12.00 -5.56
C ARG A 211 15.44 11.10 -5.52
#